data_AF-A0A2S9FXN7-F1
#
_entry.id   AF-A0A2S9FXN7-F1
#
_cell.length_a   1.000
_cell.length_b   1.000
_cell.length_c   1.000
_cell.angle_alpha   90.00
_cell.angle_beta   90.00
_cell.angle_gamma   90.00
#
_symmetry.space_group_name_H-M   'P 1'
#
loop_
_entity.id
_entity.type
_entity.pdbx_description
1 polymer ?
#
loop_
_entity_poly.entity_id
_entity_poly.type
_entity_poly.pdbx_seq_one_letter_code
_entity_poly.pdbx_strand_id
1 'polypeptide(L)'
;VATGTLRDPYTNGTVAFLRGNQTGAAVQIDHLVPLALAWDLGERTWTDEMRVRFANDPANLLAVDGPTNQDKGDKEPSLWMPPNV
;
A
#
# COMPACT_ATOMS: atom_id res chain seq x y z
N VAL A 1 -6.48 -6.67 -23.80
CA VAL A 1 -6.24 -5.64 -22.76
C VAL A 1 -6.97 -6.07 -21.50
N ALA A 2 -6.31 -6.05 -20.34
CA ALA A 2 -6.96 -6.36 -19.07
C ALA A 2 -7.47 -5.07 -18.41
N THR A 3 -8.75 -5.04 -18.07
CA THR A 3 -9.42 -3.93 -17.39
C THR A 3 -10.10 -4.42 -16.12
N GLY A 4 -10.46 -3.51 -15.24
CA GLY A 4 -11.19 -3.80 -14.01
C GLY A 4 -11.62 -2.54 -13.28
N THR A 5 -12.17 -2.72 -12.09
CA THR A 5 -12.53 -1.62 -11.20
C THR A 5 -11.99 -1.95 -9.82
N LEU A 6 -11.16 -1.07 -9.28
CA LEU A 6 -10.78 -1.10 -7.88
C LEU A 6 -11.86 -0.38 -7.08
N ARG A 7 -12.36 -1.03 -6.03
CA ARG A 7 -13.05 -0.33 -4.93
C ARG A 7 -11.99 0.00 -3.91
N ASP A 8 -11.62 1.28 -3.86
CA ASP A 8 -10.46 1.71 -3.09
C ASP A 8 -10.80 1.73 -1.59
N PRO A 9 -10.05 0.98 -0.75
CA PRO A 9 -10.32 0.87 0.67
C PRO A 9 -9.95 2.13 1.47
N TYR A 10 -9.14 3.05 0.92
CA TYR A 10 -8.73 4.29 1.60
C TYR A 10 -9.71 5.45 1.38
N THR A 11 -10.32 5.55 0.21
CA THR A 11 -11.20 6.68 -0.15
C THR A 11 -12.67 6.30 -0.24
N ASN A 12 -13.02 5.01 -0.17
CA ASN A 12 -14.32 4.46 -0.60
C ASN A 12 -14.68 4.74 -2.08
N GLY A 13 -13.75 5.30 -2.85
CA GLY A 13 -13.92 5.60 -4.25
C GLY A 13 -13.82 4.37 -5.15
N THR A 14 -14.11 4.57 -6.43
CA THR A 14 -13.86 3.56 -7.46
C THR A 14 -12.84 4.07 -8.46
N VAL A 15 -11.77 3.31 -8.68
CA VAL A 15 -10.74 3.62 -9.67
C VAL A 15 -10.90 2.66 -10.84
N ALA A 16 -11.08 3.20 -12.05
CA ALA A 16 -11.07 2.40 -13.27
C ALA A 16 -9.65 1.90 -13.53
N PHE A 17 -9.47 0.58 -13.54
CA PHE A 17 -8.19 -0.05 -13.80
C PHE A 17 -8.10 -0.41 -15.29
N LEU A 18 -7.06 0.08 -15.96
CA LEU A 18 -6.70 -0.28 -17.32
C LEU A 18 -5.21 -0.63 -17.32
N ARG A 19 -4.83 -1.87 -17.61
CA ARG A 19 -3.42 -2.29 -17.66
C ARG A 19 -2.67 -1.59 -18.82
N GLY A 20 -1.52 -0.98 -18.50
CA GLY A 20 -0.71 -0.15 -19.39
C GLY A 20 0.32 0.71 -18.63
N ASN A 21 1.02 1.60 -19.34
CA ASN A 21 2.11 2.39 -18.78
C ASN A 21 1.67 3.42 -17.71
N GLN A 22 0.39 3.77 -17.66
CA GLN A 22 -0.16 4.74 -16.70
C GLN A 22 -0.88 4.07 -15.53
N THR A 23 -1.03 2.74 -15.54
CA THR A 23 -1.79 2.00 -14.52
C THR A 23 -1.15 2.03 -13.16
N GLY A 24 0.19 1.90 -13.11
CA GLY A 24 0.93 1.93 -11.85
C GLY A 24 0.88 3.28 -11.15
N ALA A 25 0.47 4.35 -11.83
CA ALA A 25 0.23 5.64 -11.22
C ALA A 25 -1.18 5.77 -10.60
N ALA A 26 -2.18 5.11 -11.20
CA ALA A 26 -3.56 5.18 -10.75
C ALA A 26 -3.87 4.17 -9.64
N VAL A 27 -3.34 2.95 -9.74
CA VAL A 27 -3.49 1.89 -8.73
C VAL A 27 -2.12 1.37 -8.34
N GLN A 28 -1.84 1.40 -7.05
CA GLN A 28 -0.58 0.95 -6.45
C GLN A 28 -0.83 -0.17 -5.45
N ILE A 29 0.20 -0.99 -5.20
CA ILE A 29 0.21 -1.89 -4.05
C ILE A 29 0.90 -1.16 -2.91
N ASP A 30 0.18 -0.97 -1.83
CA ASP A 30 0.66 -0.35 -0.61
C ASP A 30 0.92 -1.40 0.48
N HIS A 31 1.87 -1.08 1.36
CA HIS A 31 2.12 -1.80 2.61
C HIS A 31 1.29 -1.18 3.73
N LEU A 32 0.29 -1.89 4.26
CA LEU A 32 -0.57 -1.37 5.34
C LEU A 32 0.27 -0.89 6.53
N VAL A 33 1.25 -1.69 6.92
CA VAL A 33 2.36 -1.31 7.80
C VAL A 33 3.58 -1.01 6.92
N PRO A 34 4.01 0.27 6.81
CA PRO A 34 5.16 0.63 6.00
C PRO A 34 6.45 -0.08 6.44
N LEU A 35 7.28 -0.49 5.48
CA LEU A 35 8.52 -1.22 5.77
C LEU A 35 9.53 -0.37 6.57
N ALA A 36 9.57 0.95 6.33
CA ALA A 36 10.43 1.86 7.10
C ALA A 36 9.97 1.96 8.56
N LEU A 37 8.66 2.06 8.80
CA LEU A 37 8.09 2.04 10.15
C LEU A 37 8.39 0.71 10.85
N ALA A 38 8.16 -0.42 10.17
CA ALA A 38 8.43 -1.74 10.74
C ALA A 38 9.92 -1.92 11.10
N TRP A 39 10.82 -1.41 10.26
CA TRP A 39 12.26 -1.35 10.52
C TRP A 39 12.58 -0.61 11.83
N ASP A 40 12.05 0.58 12.00
CA ASP A 40 12.25 1.42 13.19
C ASP A 40 11.68 0.77 14.45
N LEU A 41 10.57 0.04 14.32
CA LEU A 41 9.90 -0.68 15.41
C LEU A 41 10.53 -2.04 15.76
N GLY A 42 11.60 -2.47 15.08
CA GLY A 42 12.41 -3.61 15.50
C GLY A 42 12.67 -4.68 14.45
N GLU A 43 12.07 -4.58 13.26
CA GLU A 43 12.33 -5.51 12.15
C GLU A 43 13.80 -5.52 11.72
N ARG A 44 14.57 -4.46 12.03
CA ARG A 44 16.03 -4.42 11.86
C ARG A 44 16.80 -5.58 12.53
N THR A 45 16.19 -6.27 13.48
CA THR A 45 16.77 -7.43 14.18
C THR A 45 16.39 -8.78 13.56
N TRP A 46 15.45 -8.79 12.62
CA TRP A 46 14.97 -10.00 11.97
C TRP A 46 15.99 -10.54 10.98
N THR A 47 15.88 -11.84 10.71
CA THR A 47 16.60 -12.46 9.60
C THR A 47 16.08 -11.92 8.27
N ASP A 48 16.90 -11.96 7.23
CA ASP A 48 16.52 -11.54 5.88
C ASP A 48 15.27 -12.27 5.38
N GLU A 49 15.15 -13.56 5.70
CA GLU A 49 14.00 -14.38 5.32
C GLU A 49 12.69 -13.89 5.96
N MET A 50 12.73 -13.50 7.25
CA MET A 50 11.57 -12.93 7.94
C MET A 50 11.16 -11.58 7.32
N ARG A 51 12.14 -10.73 6.97
CA ARG A 51 11.87 -9.42 6.33
C ARG A 51 11.25 -9.59 4.95
N VAL A 52 11.78 -10.51 4.14
CA VAL A 52 11.20 -10.83 2.83
C VAL A 52 9.79 -11.38 2.97
N ARG A 53 9.55 -12.26 3.96
CA ARG A 53 8.22 -12.81 4.21
C ARG A 53 7.22 -11.72 4.59
N PHE A 54 7.58 -10.80 5.47
CA PHE A 54 6.73 -9.69 5.88
C PHE A 54 6.46 -8.69 4.75
N ALA A 55 7.50 -8.32 4.00
CA ALA A 55 7.38 -7.40 2.88
C ALA A 55 6.49 -7.93 1.73
N ASN A 56 6.31 -9.25 1.65
CA ASN A 56 5.48 -9.90 0.64
C ASN A 56 4.23 -10.58 1.22
N ASP A 57 3.89 -10.34 2.49
CA ASP A 57 2.71 -10.93 3.11
C ASP A 57 1.44 -10.30 2.50
N PRO A 58 0.54 -11.08 1.86
CA PRO A 58 -0.71 -10.54 1.31
C PRO A 58 -1.59 -9.85 2.35
N ALA A 59 -1.47 -10.19 3.64
CA ALA A 59 -2.18 -9.49 4.71
C ALA A 59 -1.67 -8.05 4.93
N ASN A 60 -0.45 -7.76 4.52
CA ASN A 60 0.15 -6.42 4.57
C ASN A 60 0.10 -5.70 3.21
N LEU A 61 -0.43 -6.30 2.15
CA LEU A 61 -0.44 -5.73 0.80
C LEU A 61 -1.85 -5.39 0.32
N LEU A 62 -2.07 -4.14 -0.08
CA LEU A 62 -3.38 -3.66 -0.50
C LEU A 62 -3.30 -2.90 -1.83
N ALA A 63 -4.21 -3.20 -2.75
CA ALA A 63 -4.38 -2.39 -3.95
C ALA A 63 -5.18 -1.14 -3.60
N VAL A 64 -4.60 0.03 -3.86
CA VAL A 64 -5.14 1.34 -3.42
C VAL A 64 -5.00 2.39 -4.52
N ASP A 65 -5.75 3.49 -4.36
CA ASP A 65 -5.58 4.71 -5.14
C ASP A 65 -4.15 5.26 -5.00
N GLY A 66 -3.49 5.47 -6.15
CA GLY A 66 -2.08 5.88 -6.21
C GLY A 66 -1.80 7.21 -5.51
N PRO A 67 -2.49 8.32 -5.82
CA PRO A 67 -2.32 9.59 -5.12
C PRO A 67 -2.50 9.48 -3.60
N THR A 68 -3.51 8.75 -3.14
CA THR A 68 -3.76 8.53 -1.71
C THR A 68 -2.63 7.75 -1.05
N ASN A 69 -2.06 6.76 -1.75
CA ASN A 69 -0.89 6.03 -1.28
C ASN A 69 0.36 6.91 -1.17
N GLN A 70 0.56 7.82 -2.12
CA GLN A 70 1.67 8.78 -2.08
C GLN A 70 1.53 9.76 -0.91
N ASP A 71 0.29 10.17 -0.59
CA ASP A 71 -0.01 10.99 0.58
C ASP A 71 0.29 10.26 1.89
N LYS A 72 -0.02 8.96 1.99
CA LYS A 72 0.36 8.12 3.14
C LYS A 72 1.88 8.06 3.32
N GLY A 73 2.61 7.56 2.32
CA GLY A 73 4.04 7.31 2.43
C GLY A 73 4.39 6.27 3.51
N ASP A 74 5.37 6.57 4.35
CA ASP A 74 5.84 5.74 5.46
C ASP A 74 5.24 6.11 6.83
N LYS A 75 4.23 6.98 6.83
CA LYS A 75 3.60 7.50 8.06
C LYS A 75 2.93 6.38 8.86
N GLU A 76 3.04 6.50 10.17
CA GLU A 76 2.29 5.69 11.12
C GLU A 76 0.83 6.16 11.24
N PRO A 77 -0.08 5.33 11.79
CA PRO A 77 -1.50 5.68 11.93
C PRO A 77 -1.79 6.98 12.72
N SER A 78 -0.86 7.41 13.58
CA SER A 78 -1.01 8.66 14.33
C SER A 78 -0.83 9.91 13.43
N LEU A 79 -0.06 9.76 12.35
CA LEU A 79 0.30 10.83 11.42
C LEU A 79 -0.52 10.81 10.14
N TRP A 80 -1.09 9.65 9.81
CA TRP A 80 -1.93 9.47 8.65
C TRP A 80 -3.02 8.44 8.91
N MET A 81 -4.23 8.80 8.55
CA MET A 81 -5.37 7.89 8.53
C MET A 81 -6.04 7.98 7.16
N PRO A 82 -6.66 6.90 6.68
CA PRO A 82 -7.43 6.93 5.44
C PRO A 82 -8.44 8.08 5.42
N PRO A 83 -8.61 8.81 4.30
CA PRO A 83 -9.54 9.93 4.24
C PRO A 83 -11.02 9.54 4.39
N ASN A 84 -11.33 8.25 4.38
CA ASN A 84 -12.67 7.72 4.61
C ASN A 84 -13.03 7.45 6.08
N VAL A 85 -12.12 7.72 7.03
CA VAL A 85 -12.39 7.60 8.47
C VAL A 85 -12.75 8.92 9.15
#